data_AF-A0AAE0LWD5-F1
#
_entry.id   AF-A0AAE0LWD5-F1
#
_cell.length_a   1.000
_cell.length_b   1.000
_cell.length_c   1.000
_cell.angle_alpha   90.00
_cell.angle_beta   90.00
_cell.angle_gamma   90.00
#
_symmetry.space_group_name_H-M   'P 1'
#
loop_
_entity.id
_entity.type
_entity.pdbx_description
1 polymer ?
#
loop_
_entity_poly.entity_id
_entity_poly.type
_entity_poly.pdbx_seq_one_letter_code
_entity_poly.pdbx_strand_id
1 'polypeptide(L)'
;MSSSQPSTTVPLSVPFTIDTVLSGMLAFPDSPDIYRIRVSREHAGNSGGPTVKYLAAPNTARLFAGPVDAQQRRLTNLAFDHVPAGDWVVGRLAAPAEGGAEAKLELASTDDGPDALADLDLGSADPAWCGTTIDEADCPEPPAGARWTTVANSAGQEVTVPKPTELQCMGYLSAAVVPAPPQGVDAEVVVRVSEWMPGHWEGIENEARTHHIIATRDPGLAPRFLAYVTENCRPRRVVGFLLEHVPRAREAGLADLDKCRAVLARLHALGIPLRRLARESFLVREDGSVLVRGPFDGSPDEGVGEEVLQAEMESLERVLAQSPSAFERQAAKMLARADPGRVDMLSAFQKAHGFIVPFAVWQESRAGRITLTVEEHGILAKECEDSGFKWTKEMQERAEKRFGPSATQGVGA
;
A
#
# COMPACT_ATOMS: atom_id res chain seq x y z
N MET A 1 18.93 -51.42 -19.57
CA MET A 1 18.93 -50.48 -18.43
C MET A 1 17.94 -49.38 -18.76
N SER A 2 16.67 -49.60 -18.44
CA SER A 2 15.64 -48.55 -18.55
C SER A 2 15.62 -47.79 -17.23
N SER A 3 16.06 -46.55 -17.26
CA SER A 3 16.01 -45.63 -16.13
C SER A 3 14.57 -45.14 -15.97
N SER A 4 13.86 -45.69 -15.00
CA SER A 4 12.56 -45.19 -14.55
C SER A 4 12.76 -43.79 -13.98
N GLN A 5 12.24 -42.75 -14.65
CA GLN A 5 12.12 -41.44 -14.02
C GLN A 5 11.10 -41.52 -12.89
N PRO A 6 11.38 -40.95 -11.71
CA PRO A 6 10.39 -40.86 -10.64
C PRO A 6 9.27 -39.93 -11.10
N SER A 7 8.05 -40.45 -11.16
CA SER A 7 6.84 -39.66 -11.29
C SER A 7 6.71 -38.76 -10.06
N THR A 8 7.05 -37.48 -10.20
CA THR A 8 6.79 -36.46 -9.19
C THR A 8 5.29 -36.23 -9.12
N THR A 9 4.64 -36.86 -8.13
CA THR A 9 3.24 -36.62 -7.82
C THR A 9 3.11 -35.17 -7.34
N VAL A 10 2.51 -34.31 -8.16
CA VAL A 10 2.26 -32.92 -7.78
C VAL A 10 1.26 -32.92 -6.62
N PRO A 11 1.55 -32.23 -5.50
CA PRO A 11 0.64 -32.17 -4.36
C PRO A 11 -0.70 -31.54 -4.78
N LEU A 12 -1.81 -32.03 -4.21
CA LEU A 12 -3.16 -31.55 -4.53
C LEU A 12 -3.45 -30.15 -3.95
N SER A 13 -2.77 -29.79 -2.86
CA SER A 13 -2.85 -28.48 -2.22
C SER A 13 -1.47 -28.01 -1.75
N VAL A 14 -1.30 -26.70 -1.66
CA VAL A 14 -0.01 -26.05 -1.43
C VAL A 14 -0.17 -24.96 -0.37
N PRO A 15 0.77 -24.84 0.57
CA PRO A 15 0.71 -23.81 1.59
C PRO A 15 0.97 -22.43 0.98
N PHE A 16 0.39 -21.40 1.59
CA PHE A 16 0.65 -20.00 1.21
C PHE A 16 0.92 -19.11 2.41
N THR A 17 1.58 -17.98 2.18
CA THR A 17 1.67 -16.87 3.13
C THR A 17 0.84 -15.70 2.64
N ILE A 18 0.24 -14.93 3.56
CA ILE A 18 -0.47 -13.70 3.20
C ILE A 18 0.55 -12.56 3.20
N ASP A 19 0.74 -11.94 2.03
CA ASP A 19 1.64 -10.79 1.86
C ASP A 19 0.93 -9.50 2.28
N THR A 20 -0.33 -9.32 1.87
CA THR A 20 -1.14 -8.15 2.24
C THR A 20 -2.64 -8.44 2.11
N VAL A 21 -3.46 -7.63 2.78
CA VAL A 21 -4.93 -7.67 2.68
C VAL A 21 -5.43 -6.28 2.36
N LEU A 22 -6.11 -6.17 1.23
CA LEU A 22 -6.82 -4.97 0.80
C LEU A 22 -8.27 -5.14 1.22
N SER A 23 -8.73 -4.27 2.12
CA SER A 23 -10.10 -4.36 2.60
C SER A 23 -11.06 -3.76 1.60
N GLY A 24 -12.23 -4.40 1.46
CA GLY A 24 -13.32 -3.84 0.71
C GLY A 24 -13.64 -2.43 1.20
N MET A 25 -13.80 -1.49 0.27
CA MET A 25 -14.07 -0.09 0.56
C MET A 25 -15.29 0.05 1.47
N LEU A 26 -15.17 0.83 2.56
CA LEU A 26 -16.28 1.11 3.47
C LEU A 26 -17.48 1.76 2.77
N ALA A 27 -17.24 2.49 1.68
CA ALA A 27 -18.28 3.11 0.86
C ALA A 27 -19.09 2.10 0.02
N PHE A 28 -18.55 0.88 -0.18
CA PHE A 28 -19.16 -0.18 -0.98
C PHE A 28 -19.24 -1.45 -0.12
N PRO A 29 -20.28 -1.58 0.71
CA PRO A 29 -20.34 -2.61 1.76
C PRO A 29 -20.45 -4.05 1.23
N ASP A 30 -20.63 -4.23 -0.07
CA ASP A 30 -20.61 -5.52 -0.77
C ASP A 30 -19.27 -5.79 -1.48
N SER A 31 -18.30 -4.87 -1.41
CA SER A 31 -16.95 -5.06 -1.98
C SER A 31 -16.17 -6.10 -1.17
N PRO A 32 -15.60 -7.15 -1.79
CA PRO A 32 -14.87 -8.19 -1.07
C PRO A 32 -13.55 -7.67 -0.48
N ASP A 33 -13.07 -8.35 0.56
CA ASP A 33 -11.66 -8.24 0.96
C ASP A 33 -10.81 -9.07 -0.01
N ILE A 34 -9.70 -8.49 -0.44
CA ILE A 34 -8.75 -9.12 -1.36
C ILE A 34 -7.46 -9.43 -0.60
N TYR A 35 -7.09 -10.71 -0.59
CA TYR A 35 -5.89 -11.23 0.06
C TYR A 35 -4.86 -11.51 -1.02
N ARG A 36 -3.71 -10.85 -0.96
CA ARG A 36 -2.56 -11.18 -1.80
C ARG A 36 -1.75 -12.24 -1.08
N ILE A 37 -1.62 -13.41 -1.69
CA ILE A 37 -0.94 -14.57 -1.12
C ILE A 37 0.26 -14.99 -1.97
N ARG A 38 1.27 -15.56 -1.32
CA ARG A 38 2.47 -16.10 -1.95
C ARG A 38 2.52 -17.60 -1.77
N VAL A 39 2.61 -18.34 -2.88
CA VAL A 39 2.78 -19.79 -2.88
C VAL A 39 4.25 -20.12 -3.11
N SER A 40 4.81 -21.02 -2.28
CA SER A 40 6.23 -21.36 -2.32
C SER A 40 6.66 -22.00 -3.65
N ARG A 41 7.90 -21.70 -4.04
CA ARG A 41 8.56 -22.14 -5.28
C ARG A 41 8.56 -23.65 -5.49
N GLU A 42 8.62 -24.43 -4.41
CA GLU A 42 8.63 -25.90 -4.45
C GLU A 42 7.31 -26.51 -4.95
N HIS A 43 6.26 -25.70 -4.97
CA HIS A 43 4.88 -26.14 -5.18
C HIS A 43 4.19 -25.44 -6.37
N ALA A 44 4.89 -24.50 -7.01
CA ALA A 44 4.39 -23.66 -8.09
C ALA A 44 4.74 -24.24 -9.48
N GLY A 45 4.27 -25.46 -9.79
CA GLY A 45 4.31 -26.04 -11.15
C GLY A 45 5.64 -25.89 -11.91
N ASN A 46 5.58 -25.92 -13.25
CA ASN A 46 6.76 -25.79 -14.12
C ASN A 46 7.27 -24.33 -14.26
N SER A 47 6.69 -23.36 -13.55
CA SER A 47 6.95 -21.93 -13.75
C SER A 47 8.15 -21.38 -12.95
N GLY A 48 8.76 -22.19 -12.07
CA GLY A 48 10.14 -21.98 -11.61
C GLY A 48 10.39 -20.86 -10.58
N GLY A 49 9.34 -20.17 -10.10
CA GLY A 49 9.40 -19.11 -9.07
C GLY A 49 8.20 -19.14 -8.11
N PRO A 50 8.28 -18.44 -6.96
CA PRO A 50 7.09 -18.23 -6.12
C PRO A 50 6.01 -17.48 -6.91
N THR A 51 4.76 -17.94 -6.84
CA THR A 51 3.63 -17.34 -7.57
C THR A 51 2.78 -16.50 -6.63
N VAL A 52 2.42 -15.30 -7.06
CA VAL A 52 1.48 -14.43 -6.36
C VAL A 52 0.08 -14.76 -6.83
N LYS A 53 -0.80 -15.02 -5.86
CA LYS A 53 -2.21 -15.30 -6.12
C LYS A 53 -3.09 -14.41 -5.27
N TYR A 54 -4.35 -14.27 -5.65
CA TYR A 54 -5.30 -13.43 -4.93
C TYR A 54 -6.50 -14.25 -4.50
N LEU A 55 -6.92 -14.05 -3.25
CA LEU A 55 -8.17 -14.62 -2.74
C LEU A 55 -9.14 -13.50 -2.46
N ALA A 56 -10.36 -13.59 -2.99
CA ALA A 56 -11.45 -12.70 -2.67
C ALA A 56 -12.36 -13.37 -1.62
N ALA A 57 -12.59 -12.69 -0.51
CA ALA A 57 -13.51 -13.12 0.54
C ALA A 57 -14.56 -12.03 0.82
N PRO A 58 -15.75 -12.38 1.35
CA PRO A 58 -16.76 -11.40 1.74
C PRO A 58 -16.18 -10.33 2.68
N ASN A 59 -16.65 -9.08 2.53
CA ASN A 59 -16.17 -7.92 3.28
C ASN A 59 -16.20 -8.15 4.80
N THR A 60 -15.03 -8.21 5.44
CA THR A 60 -14.94 -8.47 6.89
C THR A 60 -15.24 -7.22 7.72
N ALA A 61 -15.32 -6.02 7.13
CA ALA A 61 -15.75 -4.81 7.83
C ALA A 61 -17.23 -4.87 8.27
N ARG A 62 -18.06 -5.73 7.65
CA ARG A 62 -19.42 -6.05 8.15
C ARG A 62 -19.42 -7.03 9.31
N LEU A 63 -18.40 -7.91 9.39
CA LEU A 63 -18.31 -8.96 10.41
C LEU A 63 -17.66 -8.46 11.71
N PHE A 64 -16.79 -7.45 11.63
CA PHE A 64 -16.03 -6.94 12.77
C PHE A 64 -16.28 -5.43 12.97
N ALA A 65 -17.29 -5.10 13.78
CA ALA A 65 -17.50 -3.75 14.29
C ALA A 65 -16.55 -3.47 15.47
N GLY A 66 -15.27 -3.23 15.21
CA GLY A 66 -14.28 -2.97 16.27
C GLY A 66 -13.00 -2.29 15.77
N PRO A 67 -12.53 -1.18 16.38
CA PRO A 67 -11.45 -0.36 15.82
C PRO A 67 -10.02 -0.88 16.03
N VAL A 68 -9.79 -1.99 16.75
CA VAL A 68 -8.41 -2.37 17.16
C VAL A 68 -7.94 -3.74 16.65
N ASP A 69 -8.79 -4.47 15.93
CA ASP A 69 -8.45 -5.84 15.49
C ASP A 69 -8.66 -6.07 13.99
N ALA A 70 -9.02 -5.03 13.25
CA ALA A 70 -9.36 -5.17 11.85
C ALA A 70 -8.18 -5.72 11.03
N GLN A 71 -6.96 -5.19 11.21
CA GLN A 71 -5.81 -5.55 10.37
C GLN A 71 -5.17 -6.90 10.75
N GLN A 72 -5.05 -7.21 12.05
CA GLN A 72 -4.50 -8.50 12.51
C GLN A 72 -5.45 -9.66 12.22
N ARG A 73 -6.76 -9.49 12.49
CA ARG A 73 -7.76 -10.51 12.14
C ARG A 73 -7.86 -10.69 10.63
N ARG A 74 -7.74 -9.61 9.85
CA ARG A 74 -7.67 -9.69 8.37
C ARG A 74 -6.55 -10.61 7.89
N LEU A 75 -5.38 -10.63 8.51
CA LEU A 75 -4.30 -11.55 8.13
C LEU A 75 -4.54 -13.00 8.59
N THR A 76 -5.54 -13.27 9.44
CA THR A 76 -5.88 -14.61 9.95
C THR A 76 -7.32 -15.03 9.62
N ASN A 77 -8.02 -14.27 8.77
CA ASN A 77 -9.45 -14.46 8.50
C ASN A 77 -9.72 -15.66 7.59
N LEU A 78 -8.72 -16.10 6.83
CA LEU A 78 -8.83 -17.33 6.05
C LEU A 78 -8.73 -18.50 7.02
N ALA A 79 -9.79 -19.31 7.09
CA ALA A 79 -9.82 -20.54 7.90
C ALA A 79 -8.94 -21.67 7.32
N PHE A 80 -8.15 -21.36 6.29
CA PHE A 80 -7.28 -22.27 5.58
C PHE A 80 -5.99 -21.53 5.21
N ASP A 81 -4.90 -22.28 5.19
CA ASP A 81 -3.53 -21.86 4.88
C ASP A 81 -2.98 -22.62 3.65
N HIS A 82 -3.82 -23.45 3.03
CA HIS A 82 -3.53 -24.19 1.81
C HIS A 82 -4.54 -23.86 0.71
N VAL A 83 -4.07 -23.80 -0.53
CA VAL A 83 -4.89 -23.62 -1.72
C VAL A 83 -4.62 -24.75 -2.72
N PRO A 84 -5.52 -25.04 -3.66
CA PRO A 84 -5.26 -26.05 -4.68
C PRO A 84 -3.97 -25.73 -5.46
N ALA A 85 -3.14 -26.75 -5.69
CA ALA A 85 -2.02 -26.61 -6.61
C ALA A 85 -2.55 -26.34 -8.02
N GLY A 86 -1.78 -25.62 -8.83
CA GLY A 86 -2.11 -25.39 -10.23
C GLY A 86 -1.93 -23.95 -10.67
N ASP A 87 -2.23 -23.73 -11.93
CA ASP A 87 -2.02 -22.47 -12.64
C ASP A 87 -3.29 -21.62 -12.58
N TRP A 88 -3.51 -20.97 -11.45
CA TRP A 88 -4.62 -20.04 -11.25
C TRP A 88 -4.11 -18.80 -10.56
N VAL A 89 -4.74 -17.66 -10.86
CA VAL A 89 -4.27 -16.34 -10.41
C VAL A 89 -5.21 -15.76 -9.37
N VAL A 90 -6.52 -16.01 -9.48
CA VAL A 90 -7.51 -15.56 -8.50
C VAL A 90 -8.42 -16.69 -8.07
N GLY A 91 -8.66 -16.77 -6.76
CA GLY A 91 -9.66 -17.61 -6.14
C GLY A 91 -10.74 -16.76 -5.48
N ARG A 92 -12.01 -16.99 -5.80
CA ARG A 92 -13.15 -16.37 -5.13
C ARG A 92 -13.79 -17.38 -4.18
N LEU A 93 -13.95 -16.98 -2.92
CA LEU A 93 -14.81 -17.72 -1.99
C LEU A 93 -16.27 -17.38 -2.32
N ALA A 94 -16.96 -18.29 -3.00
CA ALA A 94 -18.39 -18.18 -3.24
C ALA A 94 -19.14 -18.62 -1.98
N ALA A 95 -20.06 -17.78 -1.51
CA ALA A 95 -21.00 -18.17 -0.47
C ALA A 95 -21.86 -19.34 -0.99
N PRO A 96 -22.22 -20.31 -0.13
CA PRO A 96 -23.13 -21.36 -0.54
C PRO A 96 -24.46 -20.74 -0.99
N ALA A 97 -25.01 -21.22 -2.10
CA ALA A 97 -26.39 -20.92 -2.47
C ALA A 97 -27.32 -21.32 -1.30
N GLU A 98 -28.45 -20.62 -1.12
CA GLU A 98 -29.38 -20.86 -0.01
C GLU A 98 -29.68 -22.37 0.13
N GLY A 99 -29.17 -22.99 1.20
CA GLY A 99 -29.31 -24.42 1.51
C GLY A 99 -28.07 -25.31 1.29
N GLY A 100 -26.94 -24.78 0.80
CA GLY A 100 -25.67 -25.51 0.65
C GLY A 100 -24.80 -25.51 1.92
N ALA A 101 -24.11 -26.62 2.21
CA ALA A 101 -23.36 -26.82 3.46
C ALA A 101 -21.91 -26.28 3.46
N GLU A 102 -21.32 -25.97 2.30
CA GLU A 102 -19.90 -25.56 2.22
C GLU A 102 -19.69 -24.40 1.24
N ALA A 103 -18.89 -23.42 1.66
CA ALA A 103 -18.39 -22.37 0.78
C ALA A 103 -17.44 -23.00 -0.25
N LYS A 104 -17.63 -22.65 -1.53
CA LYS A 104 -16.81 -23.20 -2.63
C LYS A 104 -15.75 -22.18 -3.02
N LEU A 105 -14.49 -22.61 -3.09
CA LEU A 105 -13.43 -21.81 -3.71
C LEU A 105 -13.52 -21.99 -5.22
N GLU A 106 -13.93 -20.94 -5.92
CA GLU A 106 -13.94 -20.86 -7.37
C GLU A 106 -12.60 -20.29 -7.83
N LEU A 107 -11.89 -21.00 -8.70
CA LEU A 107 -10.58 -20.59 -9.20
C LEU A 107 -10.70 -20.12 -10.64
N ALA A 108 -10.04 -19.01 -10.97
CA ALA A 108 -9.89 -18.50 -12.32
C ALA A 108 -8.42 -18.54 -12.72
N SER A 109 -8.16 -19.11 -13.90
CA SER A 109 -6.84 -19.16 -14.50
C SER A 109 -6.67 -18.04 -15.53
N THR A 110 -5.41 -17.65 -15.72
CA THR A 110 -5.01 -16.86 -16.89
C THR A 110 -5.11 -17.63 -18.20
N ASP A 111 -5.09 -18.96 -18.16
CA ASP A 111 -5.24 -19.81 -19.34
C ASP A 111 -6.68 -19.87 -19.85
N ASP A 112 -7.66 -19.43 -19.03
CA ASP A 112 -9.07 -19.34 -19.40
C ASP A 112 -9.35 -18.18 -20.38
N GLY A 113 -8.32 -17.40 -20.73
CA GLY A 113 -8.36 -16.30 -21.69
C GLY A 113 -8.50 -14.92 -21.02
N PRO A 114 -8.21 -13.83 -21.75
CA PRO A 114 -8.32 -12.46 -21.24
C PRO A 114 -9.75 -12.11 -20.81
N ASP A 115 -10.76 -12.71 -21.44
CA ASP A 115 -12.18 -12.49 -21.13
C ASP A 115 -12.55 -13.04 -19.74
N ALA A 116 -12.01 -14.19 -19.34
CA ALA A 116 -12.28 -14.77 -18.01
C ALA A 116 -11.70 -13.92 -16.87
N LEU A 117 -10.62 -13.19 -17.14
CA LEU A 117 -10.05 -12.22 -16.20
C LEU A 117 -10.77 -10.88 -16.30
N ALA A 118 -11.16 -10.44 -17.49
CA ALA A 118 -11.94 -9.21 -17.69
C ALA A 118 -13.31 -9.28 -17.00
N ASP A 119 -13.99 -10.44 -17.07
CA ASP A 119 -15.26 -10.72 -16.37
C ASP A 119 -15.14 -10.65 -14.84
N LEU A 120 -13.90 -10.68 -14.32
CA LEU A 120 -13.56 -10.56 -12.91
C LEU A 120 -12.88 -9.22 -12.57
N ASP A 121 -12.78 -8.31 -13.53
CA ASP A 121 -12.03 -7.05 -13.46
C ASP A 121 -10.52 -7.22 -13.12
N LEU A 122 -9.94 -8.33 -13.60
CA LEU A 122 -8.56 -8.77 -13.39
C LEU A 122 -7.69 -8.66 -14.65
N GLY A 123 -8.16 -7.94 -15.67
CA GLY A 123 -7.44 -7.71 -16.92
C GLY A 123 -6.02 -7.19 -16.69
N SER A 124 -5.11 -7.55 -17.60
CA SER A 124 -3.81 -6.89 -17.69
C SER A 124 -3.97 -5.59 -18.47
N ALA A 125 -3.16 -4.57 -18.16
CA ALA A 125 -3.00 -3.45 -19.07
C ALA A 125 -2.61 -3.95 -20.46
N ASP A 126 -3.28 -3.40 -21.48
CA ASP A 126 -2.98 -3.59 -22.91
C ASP A 126 -1.51 -3.26 -23.22
N PRO A 127 -0.93 -3.77 -24.33
CA PRO A 127 0.48 -4.13 -24.43
C PRO A 127 1.45 -3.03 -24.01
N ALA A 128 2.52 -3.44 -23.32
CA ALA A 128 3.55 -2.58 -22.76
C ALA A 128 4.08 -1.56 -23.79
N TRP A 129 3.64 -0.31 -23.66
CA TRP A 129 4.09 0.85 -24.44
C TRP A 129 5.56 1.20 -24.20
N CYS A 130 6.14 0.60 -23.16
CA CYS A 130 7.54 0.57 -22.81
C CYS A 130 8.04 -0.86 -23.01
N GLY A 131 9.06 -1.06 -23.85
CA GLY A 131 9.63 -2.39 -24.15
C GLY A 131 10.34 -3.06 -22.97
N THR A 132 10.36 -2.43 -21.79
CA THR A 132 11.02 -2.92 -20.58
C THR A 132 9.98 -3.38 -19.56
N THR A 133 10.05 -4.66 -19.20
CA THR A 133 9.27 -5.26 -18.11
C THR A 133 10.24 -5.81 -17.06
N ILE A 134 9.89 -5.66 -15.79
CA ILE A 134 10.63 -6.17 -14.64
C ILE A 134 9.71 -7.08 -13.85
N ASP A 135 10.19 -8.28 -13.49
CA ASP A 135 9.45 -9.15 -12.59
C ASP A 135 9.46 -8.55 -11.18
N GLU A 136 8.31 -8.51 -10.50
CA GLU A 136 8.21 -8.05 -9.12
C GLU A 136 9.15 -8.84 -8.21
N ALA A 137 9.38 -10.13 -8.49
CA ALA A 137 10.32 -10.96 -7.74
C ALA A 137 11.79 -10.51 -7.89
N ASP A 138 12.12 -9.81 -8.97
CA ASP A 138 13.45 -9.22 -9.20
C ASP A 138 13.59 -7.84 -8.54
N CYS A 139 12.49 -7.25 -8.05
CA CYS A 139 12.53 -5.99 -7.33
C CYS A 139 12.96 -6.23 -5.88
N PRO A 140 14.08 -5.63 -5.43
CA PRO A 140 14.49 -5.75 -4.05
C PRO A 140 13.45 -5.14 -3.10
N GLU A 141 13.24 -5.78 -1.95
CA GLU A 141 12.45 -5.19 -0.87
C GLU A 141 13.10 -3.87 -0.42
N PRO A 142 12.29 -2.87 0.00
CA PRO A 142 12.83 -1.63 0.53
C PRO A 142 13.73 -1.97 1.74
N PRO A 143 14.93 -1.38 1.83
CA PRO A 143 15.85 -1.63 2.94
C PRO A 143 15.11 -1.47 4.28
N ALA A 144 15.39 -2.31 5.26
CA ALA A 144 14.74 -2.23 6.58
C ALA A 144 14.88 -0.83 7.23
N GLY A 145 15.97 -0.10 6.90
CA GLY A 145 16.21 1.29 7.29
C GLY A 145 15.62 2.37 6.37
N ALA A 146 15.10 2.04 5.18
CA ALA A 146 14.46 3.00 4.27
C ALA A 146 13.08 3.47 4.78
N ARG A 147 12.49 2.76 5.74
CA ARG A 147 11.25 3.15 6.41
C ARG A 147 11.45 4.15 7.54
N TRP A 148 12.69 4.43 7.95
CA TRP A 148 12.99 5.24 9.14
C TRP A 148 14.08 6.28 8.85
N THR A 149 14.00 7.46 9.46
CA THR A 149 15.00 8.53 9.39
C THR A 149 15.25 9.07 10.79
N THR A 150 16.40 9.71 10.99
CA THR A 150 16.70 10.39 12.26
C THR A 150 16.37 11.87 12.11
N VAL A 151 15.61 12.43 13.06
CA VAL A 151 15.32 13.86 13.17
C VAL A 151 15.64 14.34 14.58
N ALA A 152 16.05 15.60 14.72
CA ALA A 152 16.18 16.23 16.03
C ALA A 152 14.80 16.67 16.54
N ASN A 153 14.41 16.25 17.74
CA ASN A 153 13.18 16.72 18.39
C ASN A 153 13.33 18.17 18.89
N SER A 154 12.27 18.74 19.47
CA SER A 154 12.27 20.11 20.01
C SER A 154 13.26 20.32 21.17
N ALA A 155 13.77 19.24 21.78
CA ALA A 155 14.82 19.26 22.79
C ALA A 155 16.23 19.03 22.20
N GLY A 156 16.36 18.96 20.86
CA GLY A 156 17.62 18.71 20.16
C GLY A 156 18.12 17.27 20.24
N GLN A 157 17.31 16.33 20.73
CA GLN A 157 17.67 14.91 20.77
C GLN A 157 17.40 14.26 19.42
N GLU A 158 18.33 13.45 18.94
CA GLU A 158 18.14 12.63 17.76
C GLU A 158 17.13 11.51 18.05
N VAL A 159 16.09 11.44 17.23
CA VAL A 159 15.00 10.49 17.33
C VAL A 159 14.85 9.78 15.99
N THR A 160 14.79 8.45 16.02
CA THR A 160 14.48 7.66 14.83
C THR A 160 12.97 7.61 14.65
N VAL A 161 12.49 8.13 13.53
CA VAL A 161 11.08 8.26 13.17
C VAL A 161 10.81 7.57 11.85
N PRO A 162 9.61 7.06 11.56
CA PRO A 162 9.30 6.57 10.23
C PRO A 162 9.57 7.71 9.24
N LYS A 163 10.28 7.42 8.13
CA LYS A 163 10.33 8.37 7.02
C LYS A 163 8.88 8.65 6.63
N PRO A 164 8.48 9.92 6.50
CA PRO A 164 7.30 10.25 5.73
C PRO A 164 7.38 9.46 4.42
N THR A 165 6.27 8.87 3.98
CA THR A 165 6.17 8.27 2.64
C THR A 165 6.84 9.24 1.68
N GLU A 166 7.92 8.84 1.00
CA GLU A 166 8.69 9.79 0.20
C GLU A 166 7.74 10.58 -0.71
N LEU A 167 8.00 11.86 -0.92
CA LEU A 167 7.08 12.77 -1.59
C LEU A 167 6.56 12.20 -2.92
N GLN A 168 7.42 11.52 -3.67
CA GLN A 168 7.04 10.83 -4.91
C GLN A 168 6.07 9.66 -4.74
N CYS A 169 6.09 8.99 -3.59
CA CYS A 169 5.22 7.89 -3.22
C CYS A 169 3.85 8.35 -2.67
N MET A 170 3.63 9.65 -2.46
CA MET A 170 2.39 10.16 -1.84
C MET A 170 1.15 9.96 -2.71
N GLY A 171 0.04 9.52 -2.11
CA GLY A 171 -1.17 9.23 -2.89
C GLY A 171 -1.11 7.91 -3.65
N TYR A 172 0.01 7.19 -3.54
CA TYR A 172 0.11 5.80 -3.91
C TYR A 172 0.12 4.89 -2.67
N LEU A 173 -0.75 3.88 -2.63
CA LEU A 173 -0.92 2.93 -1.52
C LEU A 173 0.31 2.05 -1.30
N SER A 174 0.93 1.60 -2.40
CA SER A 174 2.01 0.60 -2.39
C SER A 174 3.29 1.11 -3.03
N ALA A 175 3.49 2.43 -3.05
CA ALA A 175 4.71 3.02 -3.58
C ALA A 175 5.84 3.01 -2.55
N ALA A 176 7.05 2.67 -3.00
CA ALA A 176 8.25 2.69 -2.17
C ALA A 176 9.49 3.07 -3.00
N VAL A 177 10.44 3.74 -2.34
CA VAL A 177 11.79 3.92 -2.88
C VAL A 177 12.58 2.64 -2.64
N VAL A 178 13.08 2.03 -3.70
CA VAL A 178 13.84 0.77 -3.66
C VAL A 178 15.11 0.89 -4.48
N PRO A 179 16.16 0.09 -4.19
CA PRO A 179 17.27 -0.07 -5.12
C PRO A 179 16.74 -0.51 -6.49
N ALA A 180 17.36 -0.03 -7.56
CA ALA A 180 16.97 -0.44 -8.89
C ALA A 180 17.18 -1.95 -9.09
N PRO A 181 16.28 -2.63 -9.82
CA PRO A 181 16.50 -4.02 -10.20
C PRO A 181 17.78 -4.11 -11.06
N PRO A 182 18.59 -5.17 -10.91
CA PRO A 182 19.90 -5.29 -11.57
C PRO A 182 19.81 -5.42 -13.10
N GLN A 183 18.62 -5.62 -13.67
CA GLN A 183 18.39 -5.71 -15.10
C GLN A 183 17.37 -4.65 -15.53
N GLY A 184 17.57 -4.08 -16.73
CA GLY A 184 16.55 -3.30 -17.43
C GLY A 184 16.38 -1.83 -17.02
N VAL A 185 17.07 -1.34 -15.99
CA VAL A 185 16.95 0.06 -15.54
C VAL A 185 18.32 0.69 -15.31
N ASP A 186 18.58 1.81 -15.99
CA ASP A 186 19.75 2.66 -15.77
C ASP A 186 19.47 3.69 -14.66
N ALA A 187 19.44 3.21 -13.42
CA ALA A 187 19.34 4.01 -12.19
C ALA A 187 19.88 3.19 -11.01
N GLU A 188 20.34 3.85 -9.93
CA GLU A 188 20.72 3.16 -8.68
C GLU A 188 19.50 2.95 -7.76
N VAL A 189 18.58 3.91 -7.77
CA VAL A 189 17.41 3.98 -6.91
C VAL A 189 16.19 4.38 -7.74
N VAL A 190 15.05 3.74 -7.49
CA VAL A 190 13.80 3.97 -8.23
C VAL A 190 12.62 4.09 -7.27
N VAL A 191 11.55 4.70 -7.74
CA VAL A 191 10.24 4.62 -7.09
C VAL A 191 9.47 3.47 -7.72
N ARG A 192 9.24 2.41 -6.95
CA ARG A 192 8.37 1.30 -7.34
C ARG A 192 6.95 1.61 -6.91
N VAL A 193 6.01 1.59 -7.84
CA VAL A 193 4.58 1.71 -7.57
C VAL A 193 3.93 0.36 -7.90
N SER A 194 3.41 -0.34 -6.89
CA SER A 194 2.81 -1.68 -7.02
C SER A 194 1.36 -1.69 -6.54
N GLU A 195 0.51 -0.91 -7.21
CA GLU A 195 -0.85 -0.58 -6.75
C GLU A 195 -1.95 -1.45 -7.32
N TRP A 196 -1.60 -2.60 -7.88
CA TRP A 196 -2.61 -3.42 -8.50
C TRP A 196 -3.67 -3.87 -7.48
N MET A 197 -4.90 -3.44 -7.72
CA MET A 197 -6.10 -3.92 -7.05
C MET A 197 -7.06 -4.45 -8.13
N PRO A 198 -7.76 -5.57 -7.89
CA PRO A 198 -8.87 -5.98 -8.74
C PRO A 198 -9.85 -4.81 -8.95
N GLY A 199 -10.24 -4.51 -10.19
CA GLY A 199 -11.14 -3.40 -10.52
C GLY A 199 -10.52 -2.00 -10.60
N HIS A 200 -9.21 -1.84 -10.36
CA HIS A 200 -8.54 -0.53 -10.41
C HIS A 200 -7.31 -0.50 -11.35
N TRP A 201 -7.18 -1.49 -12.24
CA TRP A 201 -6.04 -1.60 -13.16
C TRP A 201 -5.94 -0.43 -14.16
N GLU A 202 -7.07 0.21 -14.49
CA GLU A 202 -7.15 1.42 -15.31
C GLU A 202 -6.26 2.54 -14.76
N GLY A 203 -6.08 2.63 -13.43
CA GLY A 203 -5.21 3.64 -12.83
C GLY A 203 -3.73 3.47 -13.19
N ILE A 204 -3.24 2.22 -13.16
CA ILE A 204 -1.85 1.90 -13.54
C ILE A 204 -1.63 2.12 -15.04
N GLU A 205 -2.60 1.71 -15.85
CA GLU A 205 -2.52 1.93 -17.29
C GLU A 205 -2.53 3.43 -17.62
N ASN A 206 -3.45 4.18 -17.02
CA ASN A 206 -3.59 5.61 -17.25
C ASN A 206 -2.31 6.37 -16.88
N GLU A 207 -1.75 6.07 -15.71
CA GLU A 207 -0.52 6.69 -15.21
C GLU A 207 0.66 6.37 -16.15
N ALA A 208 0.83 5.09 -16.51
CA ALA A 208 1.89 4.66 -17.41
C ALA A 208 1.77 5.28 -18.82
N ARG A 209 0.54 5.33 -19.37
CA ARG A 209 0.24 5.95 -20.66
C ARG A 209 0.54 7.45 -20.62
N THR A 210 0.14 8.13 -19.55
CA THR A 210 0.38 9.56 -19.36
C THR A 210 1.89 9.85 -19.31
N HIS A 211 2.65 9.09 -18.52
CA HIS A 211 4.09 9.22 -18.50
C HIS A 211 4.74 8.95 -19.87
N HIS A 212 4.23 8.00 -20.65
CA HIS A 212 4.71 7.73 -22.00
C HIS A 212 4.48 8.93 -22.96
N ILE A 213 3.29 9.54 -22.90
CA ILE A 213 2.96 10.74 -23.69
C ILE A 213 3.88 11.88 -23.31
N ILE A 214 4.07 12.11 -22.01
CA ILE A 214 4.98 13.15 -21.49
C ILE A 214 6.41 12.88 -21.97
N ALA A 215 6.93 11.67 -21.82
CA ALA A 215 8.28 11.32 -22.24
C ALA A 215 8.52 11.53 -23.74
N THR A 216 7.49 11.32 -24.57
CA THR A 216 7.59 11.44 -26.03
C THR A 216 7.43 12.88 -26.52
N ARG A 217 6.53 13.65 -25.89
CA ARG A 217 6.15 15.00 -26.38
C ARG A 217 6.82 16.14 -25.62
N ASP A 218 7.12 15.95 -24.34
CA ASP A 218 7.76 16.96 -23.50
C ASP A 218 8.68 16.34 -22.43
N PRO A 219 9.83 15.79 -22.84
CA PRO A 219 10.74 15.11 -21.93
C PRO A 219 11.24 16.07 -20.84
N GLY A 220 11.18 15.62 -19.59
CA GLY A 220 11.57 16.41 -18.41
C GLY A 220 10.44 17.20 -17.76
N LEU A 221 9.18 17.00 -18.17
CA LEU A 221 8.01 17.56 -17.48
C LEU A 221 7.61 16.76 -16.23
N ALA A 222 7.85 15.45 -16.21
CA ALA A 222 7.54 14.52 -15.11
C ALA A 222 8.72 13.58 -14.84
N PRO A 223 8.76 12.87 -13.69
CA PRO A 223 9.68 11.77 -13.48
C PRO A 223 9.63 10.75 -14.63
N ARG A 224 10.80 10.34 -15.12
CA ARG A 224 10.94 9.35 -16.19
C ARG A 224 10.33 8.00 -15.80
N PHE A 225 9.51 7.46 -16.68
CA PHE A 225 9.05 6.07 -16.62
C PHE A 225 10.16 5.12 -17.04
N LEU A 226 10.39 4.08 -16.25
CA LEU A 226 11.53 3.18 -16.41
C LEU A 226 11.12 1.80 -16.93
N ALA A 227 10.09 1.21 -16.32
CA ALA A 227 9.63 -0.14 -16.66
C ALA A 227 8.23 -0.40 -16.12
N TYR A 228 7.53 -1.34 -16.72
CA TYR A 228 6.39 -1.98 -16.09
C TYR A 228 6.86 -3.00 -15.07
N VAL A 229 6.17 -3.07 -13.93
CA VAL A 229 6.33 -4.15 -12.96
C VAL A 229 5.31 -5.21 -13.32
N THR A 230 5.79 -6.43 -13.56
CA THR A 230 4.95 -7.59 -13.87
C THR A 230 5.05 -8.64 -12.79
N GLU A 231 4.00 -9.41 -12.60
CA GLU A 231 4.03 -10.63 -11.80
C GLU A 231 3.54 -11.83 -12.62
N ASN A 232 3.80 -13.02 -12.08
CA ASN A 232 3.43 -14.33 -12.63
C ASN A 232 4.13 -14.66 -13.96
N CYS A 233 4.70 -15.85 -14.03
CA CYS A 233 5.67 -16.18 -15.09
C CYS A 233 5.04 -16.37 -16.48
N ARG A 234 3.71 -16.50 -16.59
CA ARG A 234 2.93 -16.49 -17.85
C ARG A 234 1.41 -16.59 -17.60
N PRO A 235 0.59 -15.83 -18.36
CA PRO A 235 0.94 -14.55 -18.97
C PRO A 235 1.39 -13.56 -17.90
N ARG A 236 2.39 -12.75 -18.23
CA ARG A 236 2.93 -11.72 -17.32
C ARG A 236 1.87 -10.65 -17.14
N ARG A 237 1.37 -10.50 -15.91
CA ARG A 237 0.38 -9.46 -15.58
C ARG A 237 1.11 -8.21 -15.14
N VAL A 238 0.75 -7.06 -15.71
CA VAL A 238 1.23 -5.76 -15.22
C VAL A 238 0.56 -5.45 -13.88
N VAL A 239 1.37 -5.23 -12.85
CA VAL A 239 0.92 -4.90 -11.49
C VAL A 239 1.42 -3.56 -10.97
N GLY A 240 2.14 -2.83 -11.81
CA GLY A 240 2.71 -1.56 -11.42
C GLY A 240 3.72 -1.03 -12.42
N PHE A 241 4.52 -0.09 -11.96
CA PHE A 241 5.55 0.57 -12.76
C PHE A 241 6.68 1.11 -11.90
N LEU A 242 7.80 1.40 -12.55
CA LEU A 242 8.98 2.03 -11.97
C LEU A 242 9.14 3.45 -12.52
N LEU A 243 9.33 4.42 -11.63
CA LEU A 243 9.69 5.79 -11.97
C LEU A 243 11.11 6.10 -11.50
N GLU A 244 11.75 7.08 -12.13
CA GLU A 244 12.98 7.66 -11.61
C GLU A 244 12.76 8.26 -10.22
N HIS A 245 13.71 8.01 -9.33
CA HIS A 245 13.77 8.69 -8.05
C HIS A 245 14.39 10.09 -8.24
N VAL A 246 13.72 11.11 -7.72
CA VAL A 246 14.12 12.52 -7.74
C VAL A 246 14.60 12.86 -6.32
N PRO A 247 15.90 12.68 -6.03
CA PRO A 247 16.40 12.82 -4.68
C PRO A 247 16.27 14.26 -4.18
N ARG A 248 15.94 14.41 -2.89
CA ARG A 248 15.87 15.71 -2.20
C ARG A 248 14.85 16.66 -2.83
N ALA A 249 13.84 16.13 -3.51
CA ALA A 249 12.71 16.91 -3.98
C ALA A 249 11.92 17.46 -2.77
N ARG A 250 11.43 18.69 -2.90
CA ARG A 250 10.51 19.30 -1.94
C ARG A 250 9.19 19.64 -2.60
N GLU A 251 8.16 19.85 -1.78
CA GLU A 251 6.89 20.41 -2.24
C GLU A 251 7.07 21.84 -2.73
N ALA A 252 6.25 22.21 -3.72
CA ALA A 252 6.15 23.59 -4.16
C ALA A 252 5.50 24.47 -3.08
N GLY A 253 5.97 25.72 -3.01
CA GLY A 253 5.35 26.78 -2.24
C GLY A 253 5.01 27.97 -3.13
N LEU A 254 4.49 29.03 -2.51
CA LEU A 254 4.12 30.26 -3.23
C LEU A 254 5.30 30.88 -4.01
N ALA A 255 6.53 30.70 -3.52
CA ALA A 255 7.75 31.17 -4.19
C ALA A 255 8.04 30.46 -5.53
N ASP A 256 7.43 29.29 -5.77
CA ASP A 256 7.61 28.50 -6.99
C ASP A 256 6.46 28.73 -7.99
N LEU A 257 5.51 29.63 -7.70
CA LEU A 257 4.26 29.81 -8.44
C LEU A 257 4.47 29.95 -9.96
N ASP A 258 5.40 30.80 -10.39
CA ASP A 258 5.64 31.03 -11.82
C ASP A 258 6.15 29.77 -12.52
N LYS A 259 7.00 28.98 -11.83
CA LYS A 259 7.53 27.73 -12.38
C LYS A 259 6.46 26.64 -12.42
N CYS A 260 5.66 26.52 -11.36
CA CYS A 260 4.52 25.60 -11.32
C CYS A 260 3.49 25.96 -12.40
N ARG A 261 3.23 27.24 -12.64
CA ARG A 261 2.33 27.72 -13.70
C ARG A 261 2.85 27.34 -15.08
N ALA A 262 4.14 27.54 -15.34
CA ALA A 262 4.76 27.16 -16.61
C ALA A 262 4.72 25.64 -16.85
N VAL A 263 4.98 24.85 -15.81
CA VAL A 263 4.93 23.39 -15.87
C VAL A 263 3.49 22.89 -16.06
N LEU A 264 2.51 23.46 -15.35
CA LEU A 264 1.10 23.11 -15.50
C LEU A 264 0.59 23.47 -16.90
N ALA A 265 0.96 24.63 -17.44
CA ALA A 265 0.60 25.04 -18.80
C ALA A 265 1.16 24.08 -19.87
N ARG A 266 2.40 23.60 -19.69
CA ARG A 266 2.99 22.57 -20.56
C ARG A 266 2.22 21.25 -20.49
N LEU A 267 1.79 20.84 -19.30
CA LEU A 267 0.96 19.64 -19.12
C LEU A 267 -0.40 19.81 -19.81
N HIS A 268 -1.06 20.95 -19.64
CA HIS A 268 -2.33 21.27 -20.29
C HIS A 268 -2.21 21.33 -21.81
N ALA A 269 -1.09 21.79 -22.36
CA ALA A 269 -0.82 21.76 -23.80
C ALA A 269 -0.73 20.35 -24.37
N LEU A 270 -0.48 19.33 -23.53
CA LEU A 270 -0.56 17.92 -23.90
C LEU A 270 -1.98 17.34 -23.78
N GLY A 271 -2.94 18.12 -23.28
CA GLY A 271 -4.32 17.68 -23.02
C GLY A 271 -4.47 16.88 -21.72
N ILE A 272 -3.49 16.92 -20.83
CA ILE A 272 -3.47 16.12 -19.60
C ILE A 272 -3.87 16.99 -18.40
N PRO A 273 -4.95 16.66 -17.67
CA PRO A 273 -5.30 17.33 -16.41
C PRO A 273 -4.71 16.58 -15.21
N LEU A 274 -4.51 17.27 -14.09
CA LEU A 274 -4.15 16.62 -12.81
C LEU A 274 -5.40 16.20 -12.01
N ARG A 275 -6.48 16.98 -12.12
CA ARG A 275 -7.80 16.98 -11.44
C ARG A 275 -7.76 17.05 -9.92
N ARG A 276 -6.68 16.56 -9.30
CA ARG A 276 -6.40 16.57 -7.87
C ARG A 276 -5.16 17.42 -7.59
N LEU A 277 -5.21 18.68 -8.03
CA LEU A 277 -4.11 19.63 -7.87
C LEU A 277 -3.81 19.89 -6.39
N ALA A 278 -2.58 19.56 -5.97
CA ALA A 278 -2.10 19.75 -4.62
C ALA A 278 -0.64 20.25 -4.63
N ARG A 279 -0.09 20.64 -3.47
CA ARG A 279 1.30 21.15 -3.38
C ARG A 279 2.30 20.05 -3.73
N GLU A 280 1.99 18.82 -3.32
CA GLU A 280 2.71 17.60 -3.62
C GLU A 280 2.55 17.12 -5.07
N SER A 281 1.72 17.75 -5.90
CA SER A 281 1.68 17.48 -7.35
C SER A 281 2.92 18.02 -8.06
N PHE A 282 3.68 18.92 -7.41
CA PHE A 282 4.86 19.55 -7.95
C PHE A 282 6.09 19.16 -7.14
N LEU A 283 7.07 18.55 -7.83
CA LEU A 283 8.37 18.21 -7.27
C LEU A 283 9.35 19.31 -7.63
N VAL A 284 9.79 20.09 -6.63
CA VAL A 284 10.85 21.08 -6.83
C VAL A 284 12.19 20.41 -6.57
N ARG A 285 13.03 20.34 -7.61
CA ARG A 285 14.40 19.84 -7.55
C ARG A 285 15.32 20.84 -6.84
N GLU A 286 16.50 20.39 -6.44
CA GLU A 286 17.50 21.26 -5.78
C GLU A 286 17.99 22.42 -6.66
N ASP A 287 18.05 22.21 -7.97
CA ASP A 287 18.37 23.27 -8.94
C ASP A 287 17.21 24.27 -9.14
N GLY A 288 16.09 24.06 -8.44
CA GLY A 288 14.89 24.88 -8.50
C GLY A 288 14.02 24.62 -9.72
N SER A 289 14.33 23.63 -10.56
CA SER A 289 13.40 23.17 -11.61
C SER A 289 12.22 22.41 -11.00
N VAL A 290 11.09 22.37 -11.71
CA VAL A 290 9.83 21.78 -11.22
C VAL A 290 9.40 20.68 -12.18
N LEU A 291 8.99 19.55 -11.61
CA LEU A 291 8.32 18.45 -12.33
C LEU A 291 6.89 18.30 -11.83
N VAL A 292 6.00 17.78 -12.69
CA VAL A 292 4.69 17.27 -12.28
C VAL A 292 4.83 15.82 -11.81
N ARG A 293 4.00 15.42 -10.86
CA ARG A 293 3.79 14.02 -10.53
C ARG A 293 2.31 13.68 -10.47
N GLY A 294 2.01 12.42 -10.76
CA GLY A 294 0.67 11.86 -10.62
C GLY A 294 0.23 11.66 -9.16
N PRO A 295 -0.95 11.05 -8.98
CA PRO A 295 -1.73 10.37 -10.02
C PRO A 295 -2.34 11.35 -11.04
N PHE A 296 -2.23 11.04 -12.33
CA PHE A 296 -2.93 11.72 -13.40
C PHE A 296 -4.34 11.12 -13.53
N ASP A 297 -5.35 11.97 -13.49
CA ASP A 297 -6.75 11.53 -13.52
C ASP A 297 -7.34 11.92 -14.88
N GLY A 298 -7.87 10.92 -15.61
CA GLY A 298 -8.45 11.08 -16.94
C GLY A 298 -7.63 10.39 -18.03
N SER A 299 -8.33 9.79 -18.99
CA SER A 299 -7.72 9.19 -20.17
C SER A 299 -7.14 10.29 -21.06
N PRO A 300 -5.89 10.18 -21.54
CA PRO A 300 -5.32 11.14 -22.48
C PRO A 300 -6.10 11.26 -23.81
N ASP A 301 -6.92 10.26 -24.11
CA ASP A 301 -7.72 10.19 -25.35
C ASP A 301 -9.14 10.77 -25.17
N GLU A 302 -9.58 10.95 -23.93
CA GLU A 302 -10.84 11.61 -23.63
C GLU A 302 -10.59 13.12 -23.61
N GLY A 303 -11.09 13.82 -24.63
CA GLY A 303 -10.97 15.27 -24.72
C GLY A 303 -11.39 15.95 -23.42
N VAL A 304 -10.43 16.60 -22.77
CA VAL A 304 -10.68 17.32 -21.52
C VAL A 304 -11.37 18.63 -21.84
N GLY A 305 -12.45 18.93 -21.13
CA GLY A 305 -13.08 20.24 -21.23
C GLY A 305 -12.11 21.34 -20.80
N GLU A 306 -11.94 22.37 -21.64
CA GLU A 306 -11.11 23.56 -21.36
C GLU A 306 -11.40 24.15 -19.97
N GLU A 307 -12.64 24.03 -19.51
CA GLU A 307 -13.08 24.44 -18.17
C GLU A 307 -12.29 23.76 -17.03
N VAL A 308 -11.93 22.49 -17.18
CA VAL A 308 -11.15 21.75 -16.17
C VAL A 308 -9.72 22.27 -16.10
N LEU A 309 -9.07 22.45 -17.26
CA LEU A 309 -7.69 22.95 -17.36
C LEU A 309 -7.61 24.39 -16.83
N GLN A 310 -8.58 25.23 -17.21
CA GLN A 310 -8.68 26.60 -16.72
C GLN A 310 -8.91 26.65 -15.21
N ALA A 311 -9.80 25.82 -14.67
CA ALA A 311 -10.04 25.75 -13.23
C ALA A 311 -8.80 25.31 -12.44
N GLU A 312 -8.02 24.36 -12.95
CA GLU A 312 -6.73 23.98 -12.36
C GLU A 312 -5.77 25.16 -12.33
N MET A 313 -5.62 25.85 -13.46
CA MET A 313 -4.72 27.00 -13.61
C MET A 313 -5.07 28.14 -12.65
N GLU A 314 -6.35 28.47 -12.53
CA GLU A 314 -6.86 29.51 -11.62
C GLU A 314 -6.71 29.13 -10.14
N SER A 315 -6.81 27.83 -9.82
CA SER A 315 -6.71 27.35 -8.45
C SER A 315 -5.27 27.29 -7.91
N LEU A 316 -4.27 27.31 -8.80
CA LEU A 316 -2.87 27.00 -8.47
C LEU A 316 -2.31 27.87 -7.32
N GLU A 317 -2.50 29.19 -7.37
CA GLU A 317 -1.96 30.09 -6.34
C GLU A 317 -2.56 29.78 -4.96
N ARG A 318 -3.87 29.54 -4.90
CA ARG A 318 -4.57 29.13 -3.68
C ARG A 318 -4.08 27.77 -3.18
N VAL A 319 -3.76 26.83 -4.06
CA VAL A 319 -3.21 25.51 -3.68
C VAL A 319 -1.82 25.68 -3.08
N LEU A 320 -0.93 26.45 -3.73
CA LEU A 320 0.43 26.68 -3.25
C LEU A 320 0.50 27.51 -1.95
N ALA A 321 -0.51 28.33 -1.68
CA ALA A 321 -0.64 29.08 -0.42
C ALA A 321 -1.08 28.22 0.78
N GLN A 322 -1.58 27.00 0.58
CA GLN A 322 -2.09 26.17 1.68
C GLN A 322 -0.95 25.66 2.56
N SER A 323 -1.02 25.97 3.87
CA SER A 323 -0.10 25.47 4.88
C SER A 323 -0.86 25.01 6.13
N PRO A 324 -0.48 23.88 6.76
CA PRO A 324 0.52 22.91 6.28
C PRO A 324 0.00 22.12 5.07
N SER A 325 0.89 21.61 4.20
CA SER A 325 0.52 20.72 3.08
C SER A 325 -0.02 19.37 3.57
N ALA A 326 -0.57 18.54 2.67
CA ALA A 326 -1.00 17.20 3.06
C ALA A 326 0.17 16.31 3.46
N PHE A 327 1.30 16.42 2.76
CA PHE A 327 2.54 15.76 3.12
C PHE A 327 3.06 16.24 4.48
N GLU A 328 3.14 17.54 4.74
CA GLU A 328 3.56 18.09 6.04
C GLU A 328 2.64 17.61 7.17
N ARG A 329 1.32 17.56 6.94
CA ARG A 329 0.37 16.99 7.92
C ARG A 329 0.57 15.49 8.12
N GLN A 330 0.80 14.74 7.05
CA GLN A 330 1.03 13.30 7.12
C GLN A 330 2.35 13.01 7.85
N ALA A 331 3.42 13.69 7.49
CA ALA A 331 4.72 13.67 8.14
C ALA A 331 4.57 14.04 9.62
N ALA A 332 3.92 15.15 9.95
CA ALA A 332 3.68 15.56 11.33
C ALA A 332 2.86 14.53 12.12
N LYS A 333 1.86 13.88 11.51
CA LYS A 333 1.13 12.76 12.14
C LYS A 333 2.02 11.55 12.36
N MET A 334 2.87 11.19 11.38
CA MET A 334 3.81 10.07 11.51
C MET A 334 4.91 10.35 12.55
N LEU A 335 5.39 11.59 12.61
CA LEU A 335 6.35 12.10 13.59
C LEU A 335 5.75 12.18 15.00
N ALA A 336 4.50 12.66 15.13
CA ALA A 336 3.77 12.63 16.40
C ALA A 336 3.49 11.20 16.87
N ARG A 337 3.39 10.26 15.92
CA ARG A 337 3.39 8.83 16.21
C ARG A 337 4.80 8.30 16.52
N ALA A 338 5.86 8.99 16.17
CA ALA A 338 7.22 8.53 16.42
C ALA A 338 7.79 9.11 17.73
N ASP A 339 7.13 8.82 18.85
CA ASP A 339 7.78 8.95 20.14
C ASP A 339 8.69 7.70 20.33
N PRO A 340 10.01 7.86 20.46
CA PRO A 340 10.93 6.74 20.61
C PRO A 340 10.61 5.95 21.89
N GLY A 341 10.15 6.62 22.95
CA GLY A 341 9.65 5.95 24.16
C GLY A 341 8.43 5.07 23.86
N ARG A 342 7.59 5.46 22.89
CA ARG A 342 6.41 4.69 22.47
C ARG A 342 6.78 3.46 21.63
N VAL A 343 7.71 3.60 20.68
CA VAL A 343 8.17 2.48 19.85
C VAL A 343 8.88 1.44 20.71
N ASP A 344 9.75 1.88 21.60
CA ASP A 344 10.44 0.99 22.54
C ASP A 344 9.46 0.30 23.49
N MET A 345 8.42 1.00 23.96
CA MET A 345 7.42 0.44 24.86
C MET A 345 6.49 -0.58 24.18
N LEU A 346 5.99 -0.28 22.97
CA LEU A 346 5.21 -1.23 22.17
C LEU A 346 6.04 -2.48 21.80
N SER A 347 7.32 -2.28 21.46
CA SER A 347 8.28 -3.36 21.23
C SER A 347 8.51 -4.20 22.48
N ALA A 348 8.67 -3.55 23.65
CA ALA A 348 8.83 -4.24 24.94
C ALA A 348 7.59 -5.07 25.30
N PHE A 349 6.38 -4.55 25.09
CA PHE A 349 5.13 -5.30 25.27
C PHE A 349 5.05 -6.52 24.36
N GLN A 350 5.28 -6.32 23.07
CA GLN A 350 5.27 -7.39 22.07
C GLN A 350 6.31 -8.47 22.39
N LYS A 351 7.52 -8.08 22.84
CA LYS A 351 8.59 -9.01 23.21
C LYS A 351 8.30 -9.77 24.50
N ALA A 352 7.69 -9.10 25.49
CA ALA A 352 7.42 -9.69 26.79
C ALA A 352 6.23 -10.66 26.75
N HIS A 353 5.18 -10.33 26.00
CA HIS A 353 3.88 -11.02 26.08
C HIS A 353 3.37 -11.57 24.74
N GLY A 354 4.13 -11.39 23.65
CA GLY A 354 3.78 -11.94 22.33
C GLY A 354 2.68 -11.20 21.58
N PHE A 355 2.02 -10.21 22.19
CA PHE A 355 1.03 -9.34 21.55
C PHE A 355 0.87 -8.01 22.32
N ILE A 356 0.16 -7.05 21.72
CA ILE A 356 -0.14 -5.76 22.33
C ILE A 356 -1.63 -5.70 22.65
N VAL A 357 -2.00 -5.50 23.92
CA VAL A 357 -3.41 -5.43 24.31
C VAL A 357 -4.11 -4.21 23.69
N PRO A 358 -5.38 -4.32 23.27
CA PRO A 358 -6.11 -3.23 22.64
C PRO A 358 -6.17 -1.93 23.45
N PHE A 359 -6.08 -2.02 24.78
CA PHE A 359 -6.02 -0.83 25.64
C PHE A 359 -4.78 0.05 25.39
N ALA A 360 -3.61 -0.56 25.14
CA ALA A 360 -2.38 0.18 24.85
C ALA A 360 -2.50 0.95 23.52
N VAL A 361 -3.12 0.32 22.52
CA VAL A 361 -3.44 0.94 21.23
C VAL A 361 -4.52 2.02 21.38
N TRP A 362 -5.51 1.80 22.25
CA TRP A 362 -6.52 2.81 22.56
C TRP A 362 -5.90 4.06 23.21
N GLN A 363 -5.01 3.88 24.20
CA GLN A 363 -4.30 5.00 24.84
C GLN A 363 -3.47 5.78 23.82
N GLU A 364 -2.78 5.06 22.93
CA GLU A 364 -2.04 5.66 21.81
C GLU A 364 -2.97 6.51 20.91
N SER A 365 -4.12 5.96 20.51
CA SER A 365 -5.04 6.61 19.57
C SER A 365 -5.76 7.84 20.15
N ARG A 366 -6.04 7.87 21.45
CA ARG A 366 -6.83 8.93 22.10
C ARG A 366 -6.03 9.90 22.96
N ALA A 367 -5.04 9.41 23.69
CA ALA A 367 -4.25 10.23 24.60
C ALA A 367 -2.89 10.64 24.02
N GLY A 368 -2.50 10.08 22.87
CA GLY A 368 -1.20 10.35 22.24
C GLY A 368 0.00 9.84 23.04
N ARG A 369 -0.25 9.05 24.10
CA ARG A 369 0.78 8.46 24.96
C ARG A 369 0.28 7.14 25.54
N ILE A 370 1.19 6.21 25.77
CA ILE A 370 0.94 4.96 26.49
C ILE A 370 1.37 5.20 27.93
N THR A 371 0.47 5.00 28.89
CA THR A 371 0.78 5.17 30.32
C THR A 371 1.04 3.85 31.03
N LEU A 372 0.80 2.72 30.35
CA LEU A 372 1.04 1.38 30.88
C LEU A 372 2.53 1.12 31.08
N THR A 373 2.88 0.47 32.18
CA THR A 373 4.15 -0.24 32.29
C THR A 373 4.07 -1.63 31.63
N VAL A 374 5.22 -2.31 31.47
CA VAL A 374 5.27 -3.69 30.93
C VAL A 374 4.54 -4.67 31.83
N GLU A 375 4.58 -4.43 33.14
CA GLU A 375 3.87 -5.21 34.15
C GLU A 375 2.36 -4.99 34.09
N GLU A 376 1.92 -3.73 33.96
CA GLU A 376 0.49 -3.40 33.83
C GLU A 376 -0.09 -3.92 32.52
N HIS A 377 0.68 -3.84 31.43
CA HIS A 377 0.36 -4.50 30.17
C HIS A 377 0.22 -6.01 30.36
N GLY A 378 1.14 -6.65 31.09
CA GLY A 378 1.07 -8.09 31.37
C GLY A 378 -0.18 -8.52 32.13
N ILE A 379 -0.69 -7.67 33.04
CA ILE A 379 -1.96 -7.91 33.73
C ILE A 379 -3.12 -7.90 32.73
N LEU A 380 -3.18 -6.89 31.86
CA LEU A 380 -4.21 -6.79 30.82
C LEU A 380 -4.06 -7.89 29.76
N ALA A 381 -2.84 -8.33 29.46
CA ALA A 381 -2.56 -9.38 28.50
C ALA A 381 -3.15 -10.70 29.01
N LYS A 382 -2.90 -11.03 30.28
CA LYS A 382 -3.51 -12.19 30.92
C LYS A 382 -5.03 -12.12 30.98
N GLU A 383 -5.60 -10.96 31.32
CA GLU A 383 -7.06 -10.77 31.29
C GLU A 383 -7.65 -10.94 29.88
N CYS A 384 -6.89 -10.56 28.83
CA CYS A 384 -7.24 -10.78 27.43
C CYS A 384 -7.12 -12.26 27.05
N GLU A 385 -6.08 -12.96 27.49
CA GLU A 385 -5.92 -14.41 27.28
C GLU A 385 -7.05 -15.20 27.94
N ASP A 386 -7.38 -14.88 29.20
CA ASP A 386 -8.44 -15.53 29.97
C ASP A 386 -9.84 -15.32 29.33
N SER A 387 -10.01 -14.25 28.52
CA SER A 387 -11.24 -14.00 27.75
C SER A 387 -11.24 -14.66 26.36
N GLY A 388 -10.22 -15.45 26.03
CA GLY A 388 -10.02 -16.01 24.70
C GLY A 388 -9.66 -14.94 23.66
N PHE A 389 -8.83 -13.98 24.07
CA PHE A 389 -8.40 -12.81 23.30
C PHE A 389 -9.55 -11.88 22.86
N LYS A 390 -10.67 -11.91 23.60
CA LYS A 390 -11.82 -11.04 23.34
C LYS A 390 -11.72 -9.78 24.19
N TRP A 391 -11.44 -8.66 23.56
CA TRP A 391 -11.45 -7.36 24.24
C TRP A 391 -12.85 -6.75 24.23
N THR A 392 -13.57 -6.85 25.36
CA THR A 392 -14.95 -6.33 25.47
C THR A 392 -15.00 -4.87 25.90
N LYS A 393 -16.18 -4.24 25.76
CA LYS A 393 -16.40 -2.88 26.25
C LYS A 393 -16.21 -2.78 27.76
N GLU A 394 -16.64 -3.81 28.51
CA GLU A 394 -16.46 -3.87 29.95
C GLU A 394 -14.96 -3.99 30.33
N MET A 395 -14.17 -4.72 29.54
CA MET A 395 -12.72 -4.78 29.73
C MET A 395 -12.06 -3.43 29.45
N GLN A 396 -12.49 -2.76 28.38
CA GLN A 396 -12.05 -1.40 28.05
C GLN A 396 -12.37 -0.43 29.20
N GLU A 397 -13.60 -0.41 29.71
CA GLU A 397 -14.01 0.46 30.81
C GLU A 397 -13.26 0.14 32.12
N ARG A 398 -12.99 -1.15 32.40
CA ARG A 398 -12.18 -1.56 33.56
C ARG A 398 -10.72 -1.13 33.41
N ALA A 399 -10.13 -1.30 32.24
CA ALA A 399 -8.76 -0.87 31.95
C ALA A 399 -8.64 0.66 32.01
N GLU A 400 -9.62 1.41 31.49
CA GLU A 400 -9.71 2.87 31.61
C GLU A 400 -9.81 3.32 33.07
N LYS A 401 -10.64 2.65 33.88
CA LYS A 401 -10.76 2.95 35.30
C LYS A 401 -9.47 2.64 36.07
N ARG A 402 -8.77 1.57 35.70
CA ARG A 402 -7.60 1.07 36.43
C ARG A 402 -6.30 1.78 36.03
N PHE A 403 -6.13 2.06 34.75
CA PHE A 403 -4.87 2.52 34.15
C PHE A 403 -5.05 3.72 33.21
N GLY A 404 -6.26 4.26 33.08
CA GLY A 404 -6.53 5.41 32.23
C GLY A 404 -5.98 6.73 32.78
N PRO A 405 -6.00 7.81 31.98
CA PRO A 405 -5.40 9.11 32.34
C PRO A 405 -5.97 9.75 33.63
N SER A 406 -7.16 9.32 34.05
CA SER A 406 -7.86 9.81 35.25
C SER A 406 -7.48 9.08 36.54
N ALA A 407 -6.78 7.94 36.46
CA ALA A 407 -6.48 7.10 37.62
C ALA A 407 -5.34 7.64 38.51
N THR A 408 -4.59 8.66 38.06
CA THR A 408 -3.37 9.15 38.71
C THR A 408 -3.42 10.58 39.28
N GLN A 409 -4.59 11.10 39.68
CA GLN A 409 -4.68 12.32 40.51
C GLN A 409 -4.98 12.04 42.01
N GLY A 410 -4.58 10.88 42.52
CA GLY A 410 -4.92 10.47 43.88
C GLY A 410 -3.84 9.70 44.61
N VAL A 411 -2.60 10.19 44.66
CA VAL A 411 -1.64 9.77 45.70
C VAL A 411 -0.87 11.00 46.21
N GLY A 412 -1.37 11.57 47.32
CA GLY A 412 -0.63 11.94 48.52
C GLY A 412 0.58 12.86 48.43
N ALA A 413 0.43 14.02 49.09
CA ALA A 413 1.46 14.92 49.60
C ALA A 413 2.50 14.24 50.51
#